data_AF-A0A938C7Q7-F1
#
_entry.id   AF-A0A938C7Q7-F1
#
_cell.length_a   1.000
_cell.length_b   1.000
_cell.length_c   1.000
_cell.angle_alpha   90.00
_cell.angle_beta   90.00
_cell.angle_gamma   90.00
#
_symmetry.space_group_name_H-M   'P 1'
#
loop_
_entity.id
_entity.type
_entity.pdbx_description
1 polymer ?
#
loop_
_entity_poly.entity_id
_entity_poly.type
_entity_poly.pdbx_seq_one_letter_code
_entity_poly.pdbx_strand_id
1 'polypeptide(L)'
;MLRRLPPFNDQVSPEVDSATQQDDTLIFLKGVGRALFDERKRCGLSQQQVAERMGVEPETVSRIENGVIAPTLVRLRQFANIYGCSLEALLTQVSDTLPDLLRGIALELDGLPARDQVHVAEQALATAKYLQGLRCRGA
;
A
#
# COMPACT_ATOMS: atom_id res chain seq x y z
N MET A 1 20.08 -3.95 -49.31
CA MET A 1 19.28 -2.76 -48.96
C MET A 1 19.04 -2.76 -47.46
N LEU A 2 19.83 -2.01 -46.69
CA LEU A 2 19.65 -1.87 -45.25
C LEU A 2 18.50 -0.87 -44.99
N ARG A 3 17.40 -1.32 -44.38
CA ARG A 3 16.33 -0.42 -43.90
C ARG A 3 16.82 0.26 -42.62
N ARG A 4 16.99 1.59 -42.65
CA ARG A 4 17.22 2.40 -41.46
C ARG A 4 16.00 2.28 -40.53
N LEU A 5 16.22 1.88 -39.28
CA LEU A 5 15.27 2.08 -38.20
C LEU A 5 15.19 3.59 -37.88
N PRO A 6 14.00 4.15 -37.60
CA PRO A 6 13.90 5.51 -37.09
C PRO A 6 14.56 5.58 -35.69
N PRO A 7 15.08 6.75 -35.29
CA PRO A 7 15.65 6.93 -33.94
C PRO A 7 14.57 6.67 -32.88
N PHE A 8 14.94 5.96 -31.82
CA PHE A 8 14.16 5.85 -30.58
C PHE A 8 13.97 7.28 -30.04
N ASN A 9 12.74 7.76 -30.06
CA ASN A 9 12.41 9.07 -29.52
C ASN A 9 12.22 8.93 -27.99
N ASP A 10 13.25 9.28 -27.21
CA ASP A 10 13.27 9.25 -25.72
C ASP A 10 12.39 10.34 -25.07
N GLN A 11 11.38 10.86 -25.77
CA GLN A 11 10.47 11.87 -25.22
C GLN A 11 9.13 11.24 -24.89
N VAL A 12 9.12 10.45 -23.82
CA VAL A 12 7.93 10.29 -22.97
C VAL A 12 8.30 10.89 -21.62
N SER A 13 8.23 12.22 -21.53
CA SER A 13 8.10 12.87 -20.22
C SER A 13 6.76 12.41 -19.65
N PRO A 14 6.70 11.73 -18.50
CA PRO A 14 5.41 11.54 -17.86
C PRO A 14 5.05 12.91 -17.30
N GLU A 15 4.11 13.60 -17.93
CA GLU A 15 3.33 14.62 -17.24
C GLU A 15 2.54 13.87 -16.16
N VAL A 16 3.18 13.65 -15.01
CA VAL A 16 2.57 13.00 -13.85
C VAL A 16 1.61 14.02 -13.27
N ASP A 17 0.32 13.77 -13.47
CA ASP A 17 -0.76 14.68 -13.14
C ASP A 17 -0.78 14.95 -11.63
N SER A 18 -0.60 16.21 -11.23
CA SER A 18 -0.42 16.64 -9.83
C SER A 18 -1.59 16.29 -8.90
N ALA A 19 -2.77 15.99 -9.45
CA ALA A 19 -3.95 15.54 -8.73
C ALA A 19 -3.84 14.10 -8.21
N THR A 20 -3.09 13.22 -8.87
CA THR A 20 -2.96 11.80 -8.49
C THR A 20 -2.10 11.62 -7.22
N GLN A 21 -1.17 12.54 -6.97
CA GLN A 21 -0.20 12.44 -5.87
C GLN A 21 -0.82 12.67 -4.47
N GLN A 22 -1.89 13.46 -4.39
CA GLN A 22 -2.56 13.77 -3.12
C GLN A 22 -3.43 12.60 -2.62
N ASP A 23 -4.10 11.90 -3.54
CA ASP A 23 -4.89 10.70 -3.22
C ASP A 23 -3.99 9.53 -2.81
N ASP A 24 -2.87 9.32 -3.52
CA ASP A 24 -1.88 8.29 -3.18
C ASP A 24 -1.30 8.50 -1.78
N THR A 25 -0.99 9.75 -1.43
CA THR A 25 -0.46 10.09 -0.10
C THR A 25 -1.48 9.79 1.00
N LEU A 26 -2.75 10.13 0.78
CA LEU A 26 -3.82 9.87 1.76
C LEU A 26 -4.08 8.37 1.93
N ILE A 27 -4.04 7.59 0.84
CA ILE A 27 -4.16 6.13 0.87
C ILE A 27 -3.02 5.54 1.70
N PHE A 28 -1.78 5.98 1.46
CA PHE A 28 -0.61 5.55 2.22
C PHE A 28 -0.75 5.87 3.72
N LEU A 29 -1.13 7.10 4.09
CA LEU A 29 -1.30 7.48 5.50
C LEU A 29 -2.39 6.67 6.21
N LYS A 30 -3.50 6.36 5.51
CA LYS A 30 -4.53 5.45 6.04
C LYS A 30 -3.98 4.03 6.23
N GLY A 31 -3.18 3.54 5.31
CA GLY A 31 -2.51 2.24 5.45
C GLY A 31 -1.58 2.19 6.66
N VAL A 32 -0.74 3.22 6.84
CA VAL A 32 0.14 3.35 8.02
C VAL A 32 -0.66 3.40 9.31
N GLY A 33 -1.71 4.23 9.36
CA GLY A 33 -2.59 4.34 10.53
C GLY A 33 -3.25 2.99 10.87
N ARG A 34 -3.68 2.25 9.84
CA ARG A 34 -4.29 0.94 10.00
C ARG A 34 -3.32 -0.10 10.56
N ALA A 35 -2.10 -0.17 10.02
CA ALA A 35 -1.06 -1.07 10.53
C ALA A 35 -0.74 -0.79 12.00
N LEU A 36 -0.63 0.49 12.38
CA LEU A 36 -0.44 0.90 13.78
C LEU A 36 -1.59 0.47 14.69
N PHE A 37 -2.83 0.61 14.22
CA PHE A 37 -4.03 0.18 14.95
C PHE A 37 -4.06 -1.33 15.15
N ASP A 38 -3.82 -2.10 14.09
CA ASP A 38 -3.89 -3.56 14.13
C ASP A 38 -2.80 -4.13 15.06
N GLU A 39 -1.59 -3.56 15.00
CA GLU A 39 -0.48 -3.96 15.87
C GLU A 39 -0.73 -3.58 17.34
N ARG A 40 -1.33 -2.41 17.61
CA ARG A 40 -1.77 -2.04 18.97
C ARG A 40 -2.76 -3.05 19.52
N LYS A 41 -3.73 -3.46 18.70
CA LYS A 41 -4.75 -4.44 19.07
C LYS A 41 -4.13 -5.81 19.32
N ARG A 42 -3.14 -6.22 18.51
CA ARG A 42 -2.35 -7.44 18.73
C ARG A 42 -1.65 -7.44 20.08
N CYS A 43 -1.14 -6.28 20.51
CA CYS A 43 -0.50 -6.10 21.82
C CYS A 43 -1.48 -5.94 22.99
N GLY A 44 -2.80 -5.91 22.74
CA GLY A 44 -3.82 -5.74 23.77
C GLY A 44 -3.85 -4.35 24.42
N LEU A 45 -3.28 -3.33 23.79
CA LEU A 45 -3.14 -1.99 24.35
C LEU A 45 -4.30 -1.07 23.97
N SER A 46 -4.69 -0.17 24.88
CA SER A 46 -5.56 0.95 24.57
C SER A 46 -4.79 2.11 23.93
N GLN A 47 -5.46 3.00 23.21
CA GLN A 47 -4.82 4.21 22.67
C GLN A 47 -4.24 5.08 23.80
N GLN A 48 -4.92 5.15 24.95
CA GLN A 48 -4.43 5.86 26.13
C GLN A 48 -3.11 5.27 26.64
N GLN A 49 -3.01 3.94 26.77
CA GLN A 49 -1.77 3.30 27.24
C GLN A 49 -0.59 3.54 26.28
N VAL A 50 -0.85 3.56 24.97
CA VAL A 50 0.19 3.88 23.99
C VAL A 50 0.58 5.36 24.06
N ALA A 51 -0.41 6.25 24.19
CA ALA A 51 -0.19 7.70 24.29
C ALA A 51 0.65 8.06 25.52
N GLU A 52 0.35 7.44 26.68
CA GLU A 52 1.13 7.57 27.91
C GLU A 52 2.59 7.14 27.70
N ARG A 53 2.83 5.98 27.07
CA ARG A 53 4.18 5.50 26.75
C ARG A 53 4.93 6.38 25.75
N MET A 54 4.20 7.05 24.86
CA MET A 54 4.75 7.96 23.86
C MET A 54 4.93 9.40 24.36
N GLY A 55 4.37 9.74 25.53
CA GLY A 55 4.33 11.11 26.04
C GLY A 55 3.52 12.05 25.13
N VAL A 56 2.36 11.61 24.67
CA VAL A 56 1.43 12.40 23.84
C VAL A 56 0.00 12.26 24.34
N GLU A 57 -0.89 13.11 23.85
CA GLU A 57 -2.33 13.00 24.12
C GLU A 57 -2.95 11.79 23.41
N PRO A 58 -3.94 11.08 24.01
CA PRO A 58 -4.64 9.97 23.38
C PRO A 58 -5.26 10.32 22.01
N GLU A 59 -5.73 11.56 21.86
CA GLU A 59 -6.24 12.11 20.60
C GLU A 59 -5.19 12.10 19.49
N THR A 60 -3.90 12.29 19.83
CA THR A 60 -2.80 12.23 18.86
C THR A 60 -2.66 10.82 18.29
N VAL A 61 -2.72 9.80 19.15
CA VAL A 61 -2.67 8.39 18.72
C VAL A 61 -3.88 8.06 17.85
N SER A 62 -5.08 8.50 18.25
CA SER A 62 -6.30 8.34 17.46
C SER A 62 -6.19 8.96 16.06
N ARG A 63 -5.71 10.20 15.95
CA ARG A 63 -5.55 10.88 14.66
C ARG A 63 -4.49 10.20 13.76
N ILE A 64 -3.42 9.66 14.35
CA ILE A 64 -2.42 8.88 13.61
C ILE A 64 -3.03 7.58 13.10
N GLU A 65 -3.71 6.81 13.95
CA GLU A 65 -4.32 5.53 13.57
C GLU A 65 -5.41 5.67 12.50
N ASN A 66 -6.09 6.82 12.46
CA ASN A 66 -7.08 7.12 11.43
C ASN A 66 -6.49 7.76 10.15
N GLY A 67 -5.16 7.96 10.09
CA GLY A 67 -4.50 8.59 8.94
C GLY A 67 -4.80 10.08 8.78
N VAL A 68 -5.31 10.75 9.82
CA VAL A 68 -5.63 12.19 9.82
C VAL A 68 -4.37 13.04 9.93
N ILE A 69 -3.36 12.56 10.66
CA ILE A 69 -2.04 13.20 10.75
C ILE A 69 -0.95 12.19 10.45
N ALA A 70 0.09 12.63 9.74
CA ALA A 70 1.24 11.80 9.44
C ALA A 70 2.14 11.67 10.69
N PRO A 71 2.48 10.45 11.14
CA PRO A 71 3.49 10.27 12.16
C PRO A 71 4.87 10.57 11.59
N THR A 72 5.77 11.13 12.41
CA THR A 72 7.18 11.27 12.04
C THR A 72 7.88 9.92 12.07
N LEU A 73 9.02 9.78 11.39
CA LEU A 73 9.83 8.56 11.44
C LEU A 73 10.24 8.18 12.87
N VAL A 74 10.54 9.19 13.71
CA VAL A 74 10.84 8.98 15.14
C VAL A 74 9.64 8.40 15.88
N ARG A 75 8.43 8.91 15.61
CA ARG A 75 7.19 8.39 16.22
C ARG A 75 6.89 6.97 15.78
N LEU A 76 7.09 6.65 14.49
CA LEU A 76 6.96 5.28 13.98
C LEU A 76 7.91 4.31 14.69
N ARG A 77 9.17 4.71 14.92
CA ARG A 77 10.12 3.91 15.70
C ARG A 77 9.66 3.71 17.15
N GLN A 78 9.07 4.73 17.77
CA GLN A 78 8.52 4.60 19.12
C GLN A 78 7.36 3.61 19.17
N PHE A 79 6.44 3.65 18.20
CA PHE A 79 5.37 2.67 18.08
C PHE A 79 5.92 1.24 17.95
N ALA A 80 6.86 1.02 17.03
CA ALA A 80 7.50 -0.27 16.83
C ALA A 80 8.12 -0.82 18.14
N ASN A 81 8.81 0.05 18.89
CA ASN A 81 9.36 -0.31 20.21
C ASN A 81 8.27 -0.67 21.23
N ILE A 82 7.16 0.09 21.28
CA ILE A 82 6.04 -0.17 22.21
C ILE A 82 5.36 -1.50 21.88
N TYR A 83 5.27 -1.84 20.59
CA TYR A 83 4.63 -3.05 20.09
C TYR A 83 5.55 -4.28 20.06
N GLY A 84 6.86 -4.07 20.21
CA GLY A 84 7.85 -5.14 20.20
C GLY A 84 8.09 -5.73 18.81
N CYS A 85 7.94 -4.93 17.77
CA CYS A 85 8.20 -5.32 16.38
C CYS A 85 9.26 -4.40 15.74
N SER A 86 9.80 -4.81 14.59
CA SER A 86 10.69 -3.94 13.81
C SER A 86 9.89 -2.90 13.04
N LEU A 87 10.53 -1.78 12.67
CA LEU A 87 9.87 -0.75 11.87
C LEU A 87 9.49 -1.26 10.48
N GLU A 88 10.32 -2.13 9.90
CA GLU A 88 10.06 -2.77 8.61
C GLU A 88 8.80 -3.63 8.70
N ALA A 89 8.67 -4.48 9.73
CA ALA A 89 7.51 -5.33 9.92
C ALA A 89 6.21 -4.53 10.07
N LEU A 90 6.28 -3.37 10.75
CA LEU A 90 5.16 -2.44 10.88
C LEU A 90 4.73 -1.86 9.51
N LEU A 91 5.70 -1.55 8.64
CA LEU A 91 5.45 -0.92 7.35
C LEU A 91 5.14 -1.92 6.22
N THR A 92 5.56 -3.18 6.33
CA THR A 92 5.18 -4.22 5.35
C THR A 92 3.67 -4.38 5.25
N GLN A 93 2.95 -4.28 6.38
CA GLN A 93 1.48 -4.33 6.40
C GLN A 93 0.80 -3.18 5.65
N VAL A 94 1.52 -2.08 5.40
CA VAL A 94 1.04 -0.93 4.62
C VAL A 94 1.08 -1.23 3.12
N SER A 95 1.99 -2.12 2.69
CA SER A 95 2.17 -2.51 1.28
C SER A 95 1.16 -3.55 0.79
N ASP A 96 0.24 -4.02 1.65
CA ASP A 96 -0.77 -5.03 1.31
C ASP A 96 -2.04 -4.42 0.68
N THR A 97 -2.02 -3.13 0.30
CA THR A 97 -3.15 -2.54 -0.40
C THR A 97 -3.31 -3.12 -1.81
N LEU A 98 -4.55 -3.20 -2.30
CA LEU A 98 -4.79 -3.67 -3.67
C LEU A 98 -4.01 -2.83 -4.73
N PRO A 99 -3.95 -1.49 -4.65
CA PRO A 99 -3.11 -0.71 -5.56
C PRO A 99 -1.62 -1.09 -5.53
N ASP A 100 -1.04 -1.29 -4.36
CA ASP A 100 0.38 -1.66 -4.22
C ASP A 100 0.64 -3.07 -4.75
N LEU A 101 -0.26 -4.02 -4.47
CA LEU A 101 -0.20 -5.37 -5.01
C LEU A 101 -0.31 -5.39 -6.53
N LEU A 102 -1.23 -4.60 -7.10
CA LEU A 102 -1.39 -4.46 -8.55
C LEU A 102 -0.15 -3.83 -9.20
N ARG A 103 0.47 -2.86 -8.53
CA ARG A 103 1.75 -2.27 -8.97
C ARG A 103 2.87 -3.31 -8.95
N GLY A 104 2.95 -4.14 -7.90
CA GLY A 104 3.88 -5.26 -7.81
C GLY A 104 3.68 -6.25 -8.96
N ILE A 105 2.44 -6.65 -9.23
CA ILE A 105 2.10 -7.52 -10.37
C ILE A 105 2.55 -6.87 -11.69
N ALA A 106 2.27 -5.59 -11.90
CA ALA A 106 2.65 -4.89 -13.14
C ALA A 106 4.19 -4.89 -13.37
N LEU A 107 4.98 -4.70 -12.31
CA LEU A 107 6.45 -4.75 -12.40
C LEU A 107 6.96 -6.15 -12.77
N GLU A 108 6.39 -7.19 -12.18
CA GLU A 108 6.74 -8.58 -12.53
C GLU A 108 6.35 -8.94 -13.97
N LEU A 109 5.20 -8.43 -14.43
CA LEU A 109 4.73 -8.67 -15.81
C LEU A 109 5.64 -8.01 -16.85
N ASP A 110 6.23 -6.84 -16.57
CA ASP A 110 7.10 -6.13 -17.51
C ASP A 110 8.32 -6.98 -17.94
N GLY A 111 8.81 -7.84 -17.04
CA GLY A 111 9.91 -8.77 -17.33
C GLY A 111 9.53 -9.98 -18.20
N LEU A 112 8.26 -10.19 -18.51
CA LEU A 112 7.77 -11.38 -19.21
C LEU A 112 7.50 -11.12 -20.71
N PRO A 113 7.57 -12.16 -21.57
CA PRO A 113 7.10 -12.07 -22.94
C PRO A 113 5.62 -11.71 -23.02
N ALA A 114 5.21 -10.98 -24.06
CA ALA A 114 3.82 -10.53 -24.23
C ALA A 114 2.77 -11.66 -24.14
N ARG A 115 3.10 -12.86 -24.63
CA ARG A 115 2.22 -14.04 -24.51
C ARG A 115 1.96 -14.40 -23.05
N ASP A 116 2.98 -14.36 -22.21
CA ASP A 116 2.90 -14.75 -20.80
C ASP A 116 2.24 -13.64 -19.99
N GLN A 117 2.47 -12.37 -20.35
CA GLN A 117 1.74 -11.23 -19.77
C GLN A 117 0.22 -11.36 -19.96
N VAL A 118 -0.21 -11.62 -21.21
CA VAL A 118 -1.63 -11.82 -21.55
C VAL A 118 -2.20 -13.02 -20.79
N HIS A 119 -1.46 -14.13 -20.71
CA HIS A 119 -1.90 -15.31 -20.00
C HIS A 119 -2.18 -15.05 -18.50
N VAL A 120 -1.27 -14.35 -17.82
CA VAL A 120 -1.44 -14.00 -16.40
C VAL A 120 -2.64 -13.07 -16.20
N ALA A 121 -2.79 -12.06 -17.07
CA ALA A 121 -3.92 -11.13 -17.00
C ALA A 121 -5.28 -11.85 -17.20
N GLU A 122 -5.36 -12.78 -18.16
CA GLU A 122 -6.56 -13.60 -18.40
C GLU A 122 -6.92 -14.46 -17.18
N GLN A 123 -5.94 -15.10 -16.54
CA GLN A 123 -6.17 -15.88 -15.33
C GLN A 123 -6.66 -15.02 -14.15
N ALA A 124 -6.08 -13.84 -13.95
CA ALA A 124 -6.51 -12.90 -12.92
C ALA A 124 -7.98 -12.48 -13.14
N LEU A 125 -8.34 -12.13 -14.38
CA LEU A 125 -9.71 -11.77 -14.76
C LEU A 125 -10.70 -12.94 -14.61
N ALA A 126 -10.31 -14.15 -14.99
CA ALA A 126 -11.14 -15.34 -14.85
C ALA A 126 -11.46 -15.62 -13.37
N THR A 127 -10.44 -15.51 -12.51
CA THR A 127 -10.58 -15.67 -11.05
C THR A 127 -11.51 -14.61 -10.46
N ALA A 128 -11.34 -13.34 -10.84
CA ALA A 128 -12.20 -12.26 -10.37
C ALA A 128 -13.68 -12.47 -10.75
N LYS A 129 -13.94 -12.88 -12.00
CA LYS A 129 -15.29 -13.22 -12.48
C LYS A 129 -15.90 -14.40 -11.73
N TYR A 130 -15.10 -15.43 -11.44
CA TYR A 130 -15.55 -16.58 -10.65
C TYR A 130 -16.00 -16.16 -9.25
N LEU A 131 -15.20 -15.38 -8.53
CA LEU A 131 -15.53 -14.90 -7.19
C LEU A 131 -16.77 -13.99 -7.17
N GLN A 132 -16.94 -13.14 -8.17
CA GLN A 132 -18.16 -12.34 -8.34
C GLN A 132 -19.39 -13.24 -8.57
N GLY A 133 -19.26 -14.27 -9.41
CA GLY A 133 -20.32 -15.24 -9.66
C GLY A 133 -20.74 -16.03 -8.42
N LEU A 134 -19.81 -16.34 -7.52
CA LEU A 134 -20.12 -16.96 -6.23
C LEU A 134 -20.92 -16.03 -5.30
N ARG A 135 -20.56 -14.75 -5.27
CA ARG A 135 -21.27 -13.74 -4.46
C ARG A 135 -22.73 -13.56 -4.91
N CYS A 136 -23.01 -13.63 -6.21
CA CYS A 136 -24.37 -13.53 -6.73
C CYS A 136 -25.23 -14.78 -6.49
N ARG A 137 -24.65 -15.92 -6.10
CA ARG A 137 -25.37 -17.18 -5.83
C ARG A 137 -25.62 -17.45 -4.35
N GLY A 138 -24.96 -16.69 -3.47
CA GLY A 138 -25.07 -16.84 -2.01
C GLY A 138 -25.91 -15.75 -1.33
N ALA A 139 -26.71 -14.99 -2.08
CA ALA A 139 -27.64 -13.97 -1.59
C ALA A 139 -29.09 -14.38 -1.87
#